data_AF-A0A6A3PR80-F1
#
_entry.id   AF-A0A6A3PR80-F1
#
_cell.length_a   1.000
_cell.length_b   1.000
_cell.length_c   1.000
_cell.angle_alpha   90.00
_cell.angle_beta   90.00
_cell.angle_gamma   90.00
#
_symmetry.space_group_name_H-M   'P 1'
#
loop_
_entity.id
_entity.type
_entity.pdbx_description
1 polymer ?
#
loop_
_entity_poly.entity_id
_entity_poly.type
_entity_poly.pdbx_seq_one_letter_code
_entity_poly.pdbx_strand_id
1 'polypeptide(L)'
;MYDDMYDVVYRKKQLEKQLATAFTGTYSGSAHDEFQKYLTRCCEHYRARPTTYIAPYVAITQSSGFGKSRVLFELAKKCASDATKPMRLLYVSARNVAGSTGFPVATPKLVNFLFERATEPGIASRLLLAFDYACEHWGTVQEEWLEVFSPEGGRVDKELASNLKGWKPPTELHNQAPDSPVLVLVIDDAGSLLDKSDAYGVSYLRLLRHALKRVNVHLRQKGSTGLIFGVVVDTNALIHDFVPRSDKPSVLDPSSRAD
;
A
#
# COMPACT_ATOMS: atom_id res chain seq x y z
N MET A 1 -6.02 37.77 13.53
CA MET A 1 -6.90 36.57 13.55
C MET A 1 -7.26 36.04 12.16
N TYR A 2 -7.83 36.83 11.23
CA TYR A 2 -7.98 36.37 9.83
C TYR A 2 -6.65 36.33 9.06
N ASP A 3 -5.76 37.31 9.30
CA ASP A 3 -4.44 37.40 8.65
C ASP A 3 -3.50 36.24 9.03
N ASP A 4 -3.45 35.87 10.32
CA ASP A 4 -2.60 34.78 10.82
C ASP A 4 -2.98 33.41 10.25
N MET A 5 -4.28 33.17 10.04
CA MET A 5 -4.78 31.91 9.47
C MET A 5 -4.45 31.81 7.97
N TYR A 6 -4.53 32.92 7.23
CA TYR A 6 -4.13 32.97 5.82
C TYR A 6 -2.63 32.72 5.65
N ASP A 7 -1.78 33.30 6.50
CA ASP A 7 -0.32 33.13 6.46
C ASP A 7 0.10 31.69 6.77
N VAL A 8 -0.52 31.04 7.77
CA VAL A 8 -0.25 29.62 8.09
C VAL A 8 -0.62 28.68 6.93
N VAL A 9 -1.77 28.88 6.30
CA VAL A 9 -2.21 28.07 5.15
C VAL A 9 -1.30 28.29 3.94
N TYR A 10 -0.90 29.53 3.69
CA TYR A 10 -0.01 29.88 2.57
C TYR A 10 1.38 29.26 2.74
N ARG A 11 2.00 29.40 3.91
CA ARG A 11 3.33 28.81 4.21
C ARG A 11 3.33 27.29 4.09
N LYS A 12 2.26 26.63 4.55
CA LYS A 12 2.12 25.17 4.43
C LYS A 12 2.14 24.72 2.96
N LYS A 13 1.36 25.38 2.10
CA LYS A 13 1.33 25.07 0.66
C LYS A 13 2.69 25.32 0.00
N GLN A 14 3.40 26.38 0.39
CA GLN A 14 4.72 26.67 -0.13
C GLN A 14 5.75 25.60 0.25
N LEU A 15 5.71 25.12 1.50
CA LEU A 15 6.55 24.03 1.97
C LEU A 15 6.24 22.71 1.26
N GLU A 16 4.96 22.36 1.09
CA GLU A 16 4.54 21.16 0.34
C GLU A 16 5.09 21.19 -1.10
N LYS A 17 5.02 22.35 -1.76
CA LYS A 17 5.57 22.52 -3.11
C LYS A 17 7.10 22.36 -3.14
N GLN A 18 7.81 22.91 -2.16
CA GLN A 18 9.26 22.76 -2.03
C GLN A 18 9.65 21.29 -1.79
N LEU A 19 8.96 20.59 -0.90
CA LEU A 19 9.20 19.18 -0.61
C LEU A 19 8.89 18.29 -1.81
N ALA A 20 7.80 18.54 -2.53
CA ALA A 20 7.49 17.83 -3.78
C ALA A 20 8.57 18.04 -4.85
N THR A 21 9.07 19.28 -4.97
CA THR A 21 10.16 19.60 -5.91
C THR A 21 11.45 18.86 -5.54
N ALA A 22 11.84 18.89 -4.26
CA ALA A 22 12.99 18.13 -3.78
C ALA A 22 12.81 16.61 -3.99
N PHE A 23 11.59 16.11 -3.78
CA PHE A 23 11.26 14.71 -3.94
C PHE A 23 11.20 14.25 -5.40
N THR A 24 11.12 15.15 -6.37
CA THR A 24 11.12 14.82 -7.81
C THR A 24 12.46 15.05 -8.50
N GLY A 25 13.46 15.62 -7.80
CA GLY A 25 14.82 15.79 -8.30
C GLY A 25 15.47 14.46 -8.73
N THR A 26 16.52 14.49 -9.55
CA THR A 26 17.13 13.30 -10.17
C THR A 26 17.44 12.19 -9.15
N TYR A 27 16.85 11.01 -9.36
CA TYR A 27 17.13 9.84 -8.54
C TYR A 27 18.45 9.18 -9.00
N SER A 28 19.36 8.93 -8.06
CA SER A 28 20.61 8.21 -8.31
C SER A 28 20.57 6.88 -7.56
N GLY A 29 20.51 5.77 -8.30
CA GLY A 29 20.54 4.41 -7.73
C GLY A 29 19.60 3.43 -8.43
N SER A 30 19.67 2.16 -8.01
CA SER A 30 18.92 1.03 -8.56
C SER A 30 17.97 0.37 -7.54
N ALA A 31 17.77 0.96 -6.37
CA ALA A 31 17.03 0.29 -5.29
C ALA A 31 15.57 -0.02 -5.68
N HIS A 32 14.94 0.78 -6.53
CA HIS A 32 13.61 0.49 -7.08
C HIS A 32 13.61 -0.72 -8.01
N ASP A 33 14.68 -0.95 -8.78
CA ASP A 33 14.84 -2.14 -9.62
C ASP A 33 15.05 -3.40 -8.79
N GLU A 34 15.90 -3.31 -7.76
CA GLU A 34 16.15 -4.41 -6.83
C GLU A 34 14.89 -4.76 -6.04
N PHE A 35 14.17 -3.73 -5.59
CA PHE A 35 12.91 -3.92 -4.88
C PHE A 35 11.81 -4.50 -5.80
N GLN A 36 11.74 -4.06 -7.06
CA GLN A 36 10.85 -4.68 -8.05
C GLN A 36 11.14 -6.17 -8.22
N LYS A 37 12.41 -6.54 -8.42
CA LYS A 37 12.84 -7.95 -8.56
C LYS A 37 12.48 -8.75 -7.31
N TYR A 38 12.68 -8.18 -6.13
CA TYR A 38 12.32 -8.79 -4.86
C TYR A 38 10.80 -9.05 -4.76
N LEU A 39 9.97 -8.03 -5.06
CA LEU A 39 8.52 -8.17 -5.07
C LEU A 39 8.03 -9.21 -6.07
N THR A 40 8.57 -9.21 -7.30
CA THR A 40 8.24 -10.22 -8.32
C THR A 40 8.51 -11.63 -7.80
N ARG A 41 9.70 -11.86 -7.23
CA ARG A 41 10.07 -13.15 -6.65
C ARG A 41 9.12 -13.57 -5.52
N CYS A 42 8.76 -12.64 -4.62
CA CYS A 42 7.79 -12.91 -3.54
C CYS A 42 6.41 -13.28 -4.11
N CYS A 43 5.96 -12.58 -5.15
CA CYS A 43 4.69 -12.84 -5.83
C CYS A 43 4.68 -14.24 -6.47
N GLU A 44 5.74 -14.62 -7.16
CA GLU A 44 5.92 -15.95 -7.78
C GLU A 44 5.90 -17.06 -6.73
N HIS A 45 6.67 -16.89 -5.63
CA HIS A 45 6.66 -17.84 -4.53
C HIS A 45 5.30 -18.01 -3.89
N TYR A 46 4.58 -16.92 -3.64
CA TYR A 46 3.23 -16.98 -3.09
C TYR A 46 2.26 -17.66 -4.04
N ARG A 47 2.31 -17.37 -5.35
CA ARG A 47 1.47 -18.03 -6.36
C ARG A 47 1.72 -19.53 -6.40
N ALA A 48 2.98 -19.95 -6.38
CA ALA A 48 3.35 -21.37 -6.45
C ALA A 48 2.99 -22.15 -5.18
N ARG A 49 3.08 -21.51 -3.99
CA ARG A 49 2.90 -22.19 -2.70
C ARG A 49 2.09 -21.35 -1.72
N PRO A 50 0.81 -21.06 -2.02
CA PRO A 50 0.04 -20.09 -1.26
C PRO A 50 -0.33 -20.53 0.15
N THR A 51 -0.31 -21.84 0.42
CA THR A 51 -0.59 -22.40 1.76
C THR A 51 0.62 -22.31 2.70
N THR A 52 1.83 -22.11 2.17
CA THR A 52 3.06 -21.97 2.97
C THR A 52 3.17 -20.60 3.65
N TYR A 53 2.56 -19.57 3.08
CA TYR A 53 2.66 -18.20 3.59
C TYR A 53 1.42 -17.80 4.37
N ILE A 54 1.61 -16.98 5.41
CA ILE A 54 0.51 -16.45 6.22
C ILE A 54 -0.35 -15.48 5.39
N ALA A 55 0.29 -14.59 4.63
CA ALA A 55 -0.33 -13.64 3.70
C ALA A 55 0.73 -13.10 2.71
N PRO A 56 0.33 -12.62 1.52
CA PRO A 56 1.23 -12.03 0.54
C PRO A 56 1.56 -10.57 0.90
N TYR A 57 2.52 -10.36 1.81
CA TYR A 57 3.03 -9.02 2.12
C TYR A 57 4.50 -9.04 2.53
N VAL A 58 5.13 -7.87 2.50
CA VAL A 58 6.46 -7.62 3.09
C VAL A 58 6.45 -6.32 3.88
N ALA A 59 7.42 -6.16 4.77
CA ALA A 59 7.65 -4.93 5.52
C ALA A 59 8.96 -4.26 5.07
N ILE A 60 8.95 -2.92 4.95
CA ILE A 60 10.14 -2.10 4.81
C ILE A 60 10.28 -1.29 6.09
N THR A 61 11.20 -1.71 6.97
CA THR A 61 11.51 -1.01 8.22
C THR A 61 12.88 -0.37 8.11
N GLN A 62 12.93 0.95 8.11
CA GLN A 62 14.18 1.71 8.06
C GLN A 62 13.98 3.08 8.69
N SER A 63 15.04 3.66 9.22
CA SER A 63 15.05 5.01 9.79
C SER A 63 14.44 6.07 8.86
N SER A 64 13.93 7.16 9.44
CA SER A 64 13.38 8.29 8.67
C SER A 64 14.47 8.95 7.81
N GLY A 65 14.08 9.47 6.64
CA GLY A 65 15.00 10.14 5.72
C GLY A 65 15.82 9.24 4.78
N PHE A 66 15.75 7.91 4.92
CA PHE A 66 16.52 6.97 4.08
C PHE A 66 15.88 6.62 2.72
N GLY A 67 14.84 7.36 2.31
CA GLY A 67 14.30 7.26 0.95
C GLY A 67 13.32 6.11 0.68
N LYS A 68 12.71 5.49 1.70
CA LYS A 68 11.69 4.43 1.54
C LYS A 68 10.57 4.82 0.55
N SER A 69 9.92 5.97 0.79
CA SER A 69 8.85 6.48 -0.08
C SER A 69 9.38 6.84 -1.47
N ARG A 70 10.65 7.25 -1.60
CA ARG A 70 11.28 7.55 -2.90
C ARG A 70 11.49 6.30 -3.74
N VAL A 71 11.93 5.19 -3.14
CA VAL A 71 12.04 3.89 -3.83
C VAL A 71 10.69 3.47 -4.41
N LEU A 72 9.63 3.65 -3.63
CA LEU A 72 8.25 3.29 -4.03
C LEU A 72 7.72 4.22 -5.14
N PHE A 73 8.05 5.51 -5.07
CA PHE A 73 7.72 6.47 -6.13
C PHE A 73 8.42 6.15 -7.46
N GLU A 74 9.72 5.86 -7.45
CA GLU A 74 10.44 5.49 -8.68
C GLU A 74 9.94 4.16 -9.25
N LEU A 75 9.59 3.19 -8.40
CA LEU A 75 8.94 1.96 -8.84
C LEU A 75 7.58 2.25 -9.50
N ALA A 76 6.75 3.11 -8.90
CA ALA A 76 5.47 3.50 -9.47
C ALA A 76 5.64 4.22 -10.82
N LYS A 77 6.60 5.14 -10.95
CA LYS A 77 6.96 5.77 -12.24
C LYS A 77 7.36 4.77 -13.30
N LYS A 78 8.19 3.80 -12.94
CA LYS A 78 8.61 2.73 -13.85
C LYS A 78 7.41 1.89 -14.30
N CYS A 79 6.48 1.59 -13.40
CA CYS A 79 5.23 0.89 -13.74
C CYS A 79 4.32 1.72 -14.65
N ALA A 80 4.29 3.06 -14.51
CA ALA A 80 3.51 3.94 -15.38
C ALA A 80 4.06 3.98 -16.82
N SER A 81 5.39 3.93 -16.98
CA SER A 81 6.03 4.02 -18.30
C SER A 81 5.77 2.84 -19.24
N ASP A 82 5.20 1.74 -18.73
CA ASP A 82 4.99 0.52 -19.51
C ASP A 82 3.71 -0.22 -19.08
N ALA A 83 2.69 -0.13 -19.94
CA ALA A 83 1.40 -0.80 -19.77
C ALA A 83 1.51 -2.33 -19.72
N THR A 84 2.55 -2.92 -20.32
CA THR A 84 2.75 -4.38 -20.35
C THR A 84 3.26 -4.93 -19.01
N LYS A 85 3.73 -4.06 -18.11
CA LYS A 85 4.21 -4.49 -16.80
C LYS A 85 3.06 -5.04 -15.96
N PRO A 86 3.26 -6.18 -15.28
CA PRO A 86 2.22 -6.83 -14.50
C PRO A 86 1.99 -6.15 -13.15
N MET A 87 2.64 -5.04 -12.82
CA MET A 87 2.57 -4.46 -11.48
C MET A 87 2.00 -3.03 -11.50
N ARG A 88 1.08 -2.76 -10.58
CA ARG A 88 0.54 -1.43 -10.27
C ARG A 88 0.57 -1.19 -8.77
N LEU A 89 0.87 0.03 -8.34
CA LEU A 89 1.05 0.41 -6.94
C LEU A 89 -0.05 1.38 -6.52
N LEU A 90 -0.89 0.96 -5.57
CA LEU A 90 -1.80 1.85 -4.84
C LEU A 90 -1.09 2.30 -3.57
N TYR A 91 -0.64 3.55 -3.55
CA TYR A 91 0.06 4.13 -2.40
C TYR A 91 -0.90 4.80 -1.42
N VAL A 92 -0.75 4.45 -0.14
CA VAL A 92 -1.53 4.99 0.97
C VAL A 92 -0.56 5.43 2.08
N SER A 93 -0.55 6.70 2.44
CA SER A 93 0.12 7.17 3.66
C SER A 93 -0.87 7.19 4.82
N ALA A 94 -0.65 6.30 5.78
CA ALA A 94 -1.46 6.16 7.00
C ALA A 94 -1.14 7.22 8.07
N ARG A 95 -0.24 8.16 7.77
CA ARG A 95 0.22 9.19 8.69
C ARG A 95 -0.95 9.93 9.32
N ASN A 96 -1.07 9.82 10.64
CA ASN A 96 -2.16 10.40 11.42
C ASN A 96 -1.64 11.46 12.41
N VAL A 97 -0.93 12.47 11.90
CA VAL A 97 -0.40 13.57 12.73
C VAL A 97 -0.96 14.89 12.22
N ALA A 98 -1.81 15.53 13.01
CA ALA A 98 -2.33 16.86 12.71
C ALA A 98 -1.16 17.84 12.56
N GLY A 99 -1.11 18.58 11.44
CA GLY A 99 -0.03 19.53 11.17
C GLY A 99 1.27 18.93 10.62
N SER A 100 1.35 17.61 10.38
CA SER A 100 2.51 17.02 9.69
C SER A 100 2.70 17.64 8.32
N THR A 101 3.95 18.03 8.04
CA THR A 101 4.43 18.57 6.76
C THR A 101 5.19 17.54 5.92
N GLY A 102 5.25 16.27 6.37
CA GLY A 102 6.02 15.23 5.67
C GLY A 102 5.51 14.97 4.26
N PHE A 103 6.43 14.55 3.38
CA PHE A 103 6.15 14.18 2.01
C PHE A 103 6.53 12.71 1.77
N PRO A 104 5.72 11.89 1.08
CA PRO A 104 4.43 12.23 0.48
C PRO A 104 3.38 12.62 1.52
N VAL A 105 2.33 13.31 1.07
CA VAL A 105 1.25 13.79 1.94
C VAL A 105 0.45 12.62 2.53
N ALA A 106 -0.16 12.83 3.69
CA ALA A 106 -1.07 11.85 4.28
C ALA A 106 -2.28 11.62 3.36
N THR A 107 -2.77 10.38 3.28
CA THR A 107 -3.91 9.99 2.43
C THR A 107 -5.08 9.47 3.28
N PRO A 108 -5.66 10.29 4.17
CA PRO A 108 -6.67 9.84 5.12
C PRO A 108 -7.95 9.32 4.42
N LYS A 109 -8.28 9.75 3.20
CA LYS A 109 -9.46 9.26 2.50
C LYS A 109 -9.24 7.86 1.94
N LEU A 110 -8.07 7.55 1.41
CA LEU A 110 -7.70 6.19 1.01
C LEU A 110 -7.57 5.25 2.23
N VAL A 111 -7.01 5.73 3.35
CA VAL A 111 -7.00 4.98 4.62
C VAL A 111 -8.43 4.67 5.06
N ASN A 112 -9.31 5.66 5.05
CA ASN A 112 -10.71 5.46 5.41
C ASN A 112 -11.42 4.57 4.40
N PHE A 113 -11.16 4.69 3.10
CA PHE A 113 -11.67 3.73 2.12
C PHE A 113 -11.31 2.32 2.57
N LEU A 114 -10.04 2.00 2.79
CA LEU A 114 -9.62 0.65 3.15
C LEU A 114 -10.15 0.18 4.52
N PHE A 115 -10.09 1.04 5.55
CA PHE A 115 -10.22 0.63 6.96
C PHE A 115 -11.43 1.22 7.70
N GLU A 116 -12.30 2.01 7.06
CA GLU A 116 -13.53 2.49 7.70
C GLU A 116 -14.40 1.31 8.12
N ARG A 117 -14.73 1.25 9.42
CA ARG A 117 -15.44 0.11 10.04
C ARG A 117 -14.78 -1.23 9.65
N ALA A 118 -13.45 -1.29 9.78
CA ALA A 118 -12.64 -2.41 9.34
C ALA A 118 -13.14 -3.75 9.89
N THR A 119 -13.36 -4.69 8.97
CA THR A 119 -13.49 -6.12 9.24
C THR A 119 -12.65 -6.85 8.18
N GLU A 120 -12.22 -8.09 8.42
CA GLU A 120 -11.49 -8.86 7.41
C GLU A 120 -12.26 -8.91 6.06
N PRO A 121 -13.55 -9.31 6.00
CA PRO A 121 -14.27 -9.36 4.72
C PRO A 121 -14.44 -7.98 4.09
N GLY A 122 -14.64 -6.94 4.91
CA GLY A 122 -14.76 -5.56 4.46
C GLY A 122 -13.49 -5.07 3.76
N ILE A 123 -12.33 -5.26 4.37
CA ILE A 123 -11.04 -4.90 3.75
C ILE A 123 -10.84 -5.72 2.47
N ALA A 124 -11.07 -7.03 2.50
CA ALA A 124 -10.89 -7.90 1.33
C ALA A 124 -11.74 -7.46 0.13
N SER A 125 -13.00 -7.08 0.39
CA SER A 125 -13.92 -6.56 -0.64
C SER A 125 -13.39 -5.27 -1.27
N ARG A 126 -12.84 -4.36 -0.47
CA ARG A 126 -12.30 -3.08 -0.96
C ARG A 126 -10.98 -3.24 -1.70
N LEU A 127 -10.16 -4.20 -1.29
CA LEU A 127 -8.96 -4.59 -2.05
C LEU A 127 -9.34 -5.16 -3.41
N LEU A 128 -10.37 -6.02 -3.47
CA LEU A 128 -10.87 -6.55 -4.73
C LEU A 128 -11.39 -5.42 -5.64
N LEU A 129 -12.14 -4.47 -5.07
CA LEU A 129 -12.65 -3.32 -5.81
C LEU A 129 -11.53 -2.47 -6.43
N ALA A 130 -10.46 -2.21 -5.67
CA ALA A 130 -9.29 -1.49 -6.18
C ALA A 130 -8.53 -2.30 -7.24
N PHE A 131 -8.47 -3.62 -7.10
CA PHE A 131 -7.86 -4.50 -8.10
C PHE A 131 -8.67 -4.52 -9.40
N ASP A 132 -9.99 -4.65 -9.32
CA ASP A 132 -10.88 -4.63 -10.49
C ASP A 132 -10.81 -3.27 -11.20
N TYR A 133 -10.81 -2.17 -10.44
CA TYR A 133 -10.59 -0.82 -10.99
C TYR A 133 -9.25 -0.73 -11.73
N ALA A 134 -8.17 -1.21 -11.13
CA ALA A 134 -6.85 -1.21 -11.77
C ALA A 134 -6.86 -2.03 -13.06
N CYS A 135 -7.51 -3.20 -13.07
CA CYS A 135 -7.55 -4.07 -14.24
C CYS A 135 -8.31 -3.45 -15.43
N GLU A 136 -9.40 -2.74 -15.15
CA GLU A 136 -10.15 -1.99 -16.16
C GLU A 136 -9.36 -0.79 -16.71
N HIS A 137 -8.58 -0.12 -15.86
CA HIS A 137 -7.84 1.10 -16.21
C HIS A 137 -6.33 0.87 -16.35
N TRP A 138 -5.88 -0.35 -16.65
CA TRP A 138 -4.49 -0.77 -16.44
C TRP A 138 -3.44 0.10 -17.16
N GLY A 139 -3.80 0.59 -18.35
CA GLY A 139 -2.93 1.45 -19.17
C GLY A 139 -2.60 2.79 -18.52
N THR A 140 -3.52 3.37 -17.73
CA THR A 140 -3.42 4.74 -17.21
C THR A 140 -3.47 4.85 -15.69
N VAL A 141 -3.96 3.81 -14.99
CA VAL A 141 -4.22 3.85 -13.55
C VAL A 141 -2.98 4.20 -12.71
N GLN A 142 -1.79 3.81 -13.16
CA GLN A 142 -0.57 4.13 -12.42
C GLN A 142 -0.26 5.62 -12.43
N GLU A 143 -0.54 6.33 -13.53
CA GLU A 143 -0.30 7.77 -13.65
C GLU A 143 -1.23 8.53 -12.70
N GLU A 144 -2.52 8.20 -12.72
CA GLU A 144 -3.54 8.74 -11.81
C GLU A 144 -3.15 8.53 -10.34
N TRP A 145 -2.75 7.30 -9.98
CA TRP A 145 -2.38 6.98 -8.61
C TRP A 145 -1.04 7.58 -8.17
N LEU A 146 -0.14 7.85 -9.12
CA LEU A 146 1.15 8.50 -8.83
C LEU A 146 0.95 9.96 -8.39
N GLU A 147 -0.16 10.60 -8.77
CA GLU A 147 -0.42 12.00 -8.41
C GLU A 147 -0.58 12.22 -6.89
N VAL A 148 -0.70 11.17 -6.06
CA VAL A 148 -0.61 11.31 -4.59
C VAL A 148 0.77 11.81 -4.14
N PHE A 149 1.80 11.66 -4.99
CA PHE A 149 3.15 12.22 -4.82
C PHE A 149 3.30 13.60 -5.48
N SER A 150 2.22 14.37 -5.60
CA SER A 150 2.24 15.75 -6.07
C SER A 150 1.89 16.72 -4.92
N PRO A 151 2.12 18.05 -5.10
CA PRO A 151 1.56 19.06 -4.20
C PRO A 151 0.04 18.96 -4.03
N GLU A 152 -0.66 18.44 -5.04
CA GLU A 152 -2.11 18.22 -5.07
C GLU A 152 -2.52 16.89 -4.43
N GLY A 153 -1.59 16.12 -3.87
CA GLY A 153 -1.84 14.76 -3.38
C GLY A 153 -3.00 14.63 -2.39
N GLY A 154 -3.28 15.66 -1.60
CA GLY A 154 -4.44 15.67 -0.68
C GLY A 154 -5.80 15.86 -1.38
N ARG A 155 -5.82 16.48 -2.57
CA ARG A 155 -6.99 16.50 -3.46
C ARG A 155 -7.12 15.16 -4.17
N VAL A 156 -6.02 14.63 -4.69
CA VAL A 156 -5.95 13.32 -5.35
C VAL A 156 -6.43 12.21 -4.42
N ASP A 157 -6.00 12.19 -3.15
CA ASP A 157 -6.50 11.26 -2.11
C ASP A 157 -8.04 11.22 -2.03
N LYS A 158 -8.68 12.41 -2.06
CA LYS A 158 -10.15 12.51 -2.02
C LYS A 158 -10.79 11.99 -3.30
N GLU A 159 -10.23 12.35 -4.46
CA GLU A 159 -10.74 11.95 -5.77
C GLU A 159 -10.61 10.43 -5.96
N LEU A 160 -9.43 9.86 -5.72
CA LEU A 160 -9.18 8.42 -5.79
C LEU A 160 -10.09 7.63 -4.85
N ALA A 161 -10.19 8.05 -3.58
CA ALA A 161 -11.07 7.38 -2.63
C ALA A 161 -12.55 7.46 -3.06
N SER A 162 -12.97 8.57 -3.68
CA SER A 162 -14.32 8.72 -4.22
C SER A 162 -14.55 7.82 -5.43
N ASN A 163 -13.60 7.79 -6.37
CA ASN A 163 -13.64 6.94 -7.56
C ASN A 163 -13.75 5.47 -7.15
N LEU A 164 -12.89 5.01 -6.24
CA LEU A 164 -12.92 3.65 -5.73
C LEU A 164 -14.22 3.33 -4.98
N LYS A 165 -14.73 4.24 -4.13
CA LYS A 165 -16.02 4.02 -3.42
C LYS A 165 -17.22 3.97 -4.36
N GLY A 166 -17.19 4.78 -5.43
CA GLY A 166 -18.25 4.87 -6.43
C GLY A 166 -18.16 3.81 -7.53
N TRP A 167 -17.01 3.13 -7.64
CA TRP A 167 -16.76 2.14 -8.67
C TRP A 167 -17.75 0.98 -8.59
N LYS A 168 -18.33 0.64 -9.74
CA LYS A 168 -19.17 -0.54 -9.93
C LYS A 168 -18.51 -1.37 -11.02
N PRO A 169 -17.89 -2.51 -10.67
CA PRO A 169 -17.28 -3.37 -11.67
C PRO A 169 -18.31 -3.74 -12.74
N PRO A 170 -17.97 -3.67 -14.03
CA PRO A 170 -18.84 -4.14 -15.09
C PRO A 170 -19.09 -5.65 -14.96
N THR A 171 -20.21 -6.13 -15.54
CA THR A 171 -20.56 -7.56 -15.53
C THR A 171 -19.49 -8.41 -16.19
N GLU A 172 -18.82 -7.86 -17.22
CA GLU A 172 -17.64 -8.42 -17.86
C GLU A 172 -16.53 -7.37 -17.77
N LEU A 173 -15.40 -7.74 -17.17
CA LEU A 173 -14.24 -6.85 -17.11
C LEU A 173 -13.59 -6.79 -18.49
N HIS A 174 -13.49 -5.61 -19.08
CA HIS A 174 -12.65 -5.41 -20.26
C HIS A 174 -11.21 -5.37 -19.77
N ASN A 175 -10.63 -6.55 -19.61
CA ASN A 175 -9.35 -6.69 -18.93
C ASN A 175 -8.23 -6.11 -19.80
N GLN A 176 -7.91 -4.83 -19.55
CA GLN A 176 -6.72 -4.18 -20.11
C GLN A 176 -5.45 -4.68 -19.40
N ALA A 177 -5.61 -5.38 -18.29
CA ALA A 177 -4.51 -5.92 -17.52
C ALA A 177 -3.83 -7.09 -18.26
N PRO A 178 -2.52 -7.29 -18.04
CA PRO A 178 -1.81 -8.47 -18.52
C PRO A 178 -2.34 -9.73 -17.84
N ASP A 179 -1.95 -10.91 -18.34
CA ASP A 179 -2.48 -12.20 -17.89
C ASP A 179 -2.39 -12.44 -16.38
N SER A 180 -1.30 -11.97 -15.76
CA SER A 180 -0.99 -12.17 -14.34
C SER A 180 -0.79 -10.85 -13.58
N PRO A 181 -1.82 -10.00 -13.47
CA PRO A 181 -1.69 -8.67 -12.92
C PRO A 181 -1.46 -8.72 -11.39
N VAL A 182 -0.70 -7.77 -10.89
CA VAL A 182 -0.30 -7.63 -9.50
C VAL A 182 -0.63 -6.22 -9.04
N LEU A 183 -1.59 -6.11 -8.13
CA LEU A 183 -1.83 -4.88 -7.38
C LEU A 183 -0.98 -4.91 -6.11
N VAL A 184 -0.06 -3.97 -5.98
CA VAL A 184 0.71 -3.74 -4.76
C VAL A 184 0.04 -2.64 -3.96
N LEU A 185 -0.54 -3.00 -2.82
CA LEU A 185 -0.98 -2.03 -1.82
C LEU A 185 0.21 -1.61 -0.97
N VAL A 186 0.61 -0.35 -1.08
CA VAL A 186 1.65 0.24 -0.25
C VAL A 186 0.99 1.03 0.89
N ILE A 187 1.36 0.72 2.13
CA ILE A 187 0.93 1.47 3.32
C ILE A 187 2.17 2.08 3.97
N ASP A 188 2.39 3.38 3.75
CA ASP A 188 3.43 4.15 4.41
C ASP A 188 2.96 4.73 5.74
N ASP A 189 3.90 4.97 6.65
CA ASP A 189 3.64 5.35 8.04
C ASP A 189 2.64 4.40 8.74
N ALA A 190 2.75 3.10 8.42
CA ALA A 190 1.82 2.06 8.84
C ALA A 190 1.75 1.84 10.37
N GLY A 191 2.73 2.34 11.11
CA GLY A 191 2.77 2.46 12.57
C GLY A 191 1.52 3.16 13.13
N SER A 192 0.93 4.06 12.35
CA SER A 192 -0.33 4.73 12.71
C SER A 192 -1.55 3.78 12.76
N LEU A 193 -1.42 2.55 12.24
CA LEU A 193 -2.48 1.53 12.26
C LEU A 193 -2.34 0.55 13.44
N LEU A 194 -1.28 0.66 14.24
CA LEU A 194 -1.01 -0.27 15.35
C LEU A 194 -1.97 -0.10 16.49
N ASP A 195 -2.28 1.15 16.78
CA ASP A 195 -3.20 1.54 17.84
C ASP A 195 -4.67 1.48 17.39
N LYS A 196 -4.93 0.98 16.18
CA LYS A 196 -6.28 0.86 15.61
C LYS A 196 -6.76 -0.58 15.63
N SER A 197 -7.97 -0.78 16.16
CA SER A 197 -8.63 -2.06 16.21
C SER A 197 -10.09 -1.98 15.76
N ASP A 198 -10.66 -3.11 15.37
CA ASP A 198 -12.10 -3.24 15.19
C ASP A 198 -12.86 -3.25 16.54
N ALA A 199 -14.18 -3.42 16.47
CA ALA A 199 -15.04 -3.48 17.65
C ALA A 199 -14.73 -4.65 18.60
N TYR A 200 -13.96 -5.65 18.15
CA TYR A 200 -13.56 -6.82 18.92
C TYR A 200 -12.10 -6.74 19.39
N GLY A 201 -11.44 -5.60 19.23
CA GLY A 201 -10.04 -5.40 19.64
C GLY A 201 -9.02 -6.03 18.68
N VAL A 202 -9.42 -6.42 17.47
CA VAL A 202 -8.49 -6.95 16.47
C VAL A 202 -7.78 -5.82 15.73
N SER A 203 -6.45 -5.79 15.83
CA SER A 203 -5.59 -4.81 15.12
C SER A 203 -5.87 -4.78 13.61
N TYR A 204 -5.88 -3.57 13.04
CA TYR A 204 -6.08 -3.35 11.61
C TYR A 204 -5.03 -4.04 10.72
N LEU A 205 -3.78 -4.11 11.16
CA LEU A 205 -2.76 -4.86 10.42
C LEU A 205 -3.04 -6.37 10.43
N ARG A 206 -3.55 -6.91 11.53
CA ARG A 206 -3.98 -8.31 11.57
C ARG A 206 -5.14 -8.54 10.59
N LEU A 207 -6.14 -7.67 10.60
CA LEU A 207 -7.26 -7.73 9.65
C LEU A 207 -6.78 -7.64 8.19
N LEU A 208 -5.82 -6.75 7.89
CA LEU A 208 -5.25 -6.61 6.55
C LEU A 208 -4.60 -7.91 6.06
N ARG A 209 -3.81 -8.59 6.90
CA ARG A 209 -3.21 -9.88 6.51
C ARG A 209 -4.26 -10.94 6.18
N HIS A 210 -5.27 -11.07 7.03
CA HIS A 210 -6.36 -12.02 6.79
C HIS A 210 -7.13 -11.64 5.52
N ALA A 211 -7.36 -10.35 5.29
CA ALA A 211 -8.01 -9.85 4.10
C ALA A 211 -7.19 -10.12 2.82
N LEU A 212 -5.87 -9.90 2.85
CA LEU A 212 -4.96 -10.23 1.74
C LEU A 212 -4.98 -11.73 1.45
N LYS A 213 -4.99 -12.59 2.46
CA LYS A 213 -5.14 -14.04 2.25
C LYS A 213 -6.48 -14.36 1.61
N ARG A 214 -7.58 -13.82 2.17
CA ARG A 214 -8.95 -14.06 1.72
C ARG A 214 -9.15 -13.65 0.26
N VAL A 215 -8.79 -12.42 -0.10
CA VAL A 215 -9.01 -11.88 -1.46
C VAL A 215 -8.23 -12.66 -2.51
N ASN A 216 -7.01 -13.10 -2.19
CA ASN A 216 -6.21 -13.90 -3.13
C ASN A 216 -6.69 -15.35 -3.25
N VAL A 217 -7.30 -15.92 -2.20
CA VAL A 217 -8.03 -17.19 -2.31
C VAL A 217 -9.22 -17.03 -3.24
N HIS A 218 -9.98 -15.95 -3.08
CA HIS A 218 -11.14 -15.65 -3.93
C HIS A 218 -10.77 -15.46 -5.41
N LEU A 219 -9.70 -14.71 -5.71
CA LEU A 219 -9.21 -14.54 -7.08
C LEU A 219 -8.88 -15.89 -7.74
N ARG A 220 -8.19 -16.79 -7.02
CA ARG A 220 -7.87 -18.14 -7.51
C ARG A 220 -9.11 -19.01 -7.71
N GLN A 221 -10.07 -18.95 -6.81
CA GLN A 221 -11.34 -19.71 -6.93
C GLN A 221 -12.13 -19.28 -8.17
N LYS A 222 -11.98 -18.02 -8.61
CA LYS A 222 -12.53 -17.49 -9.86
C LYS A 222 -11.68 -17.80 -11.10
N GLY A 223 -10.58 -18.54 -10.96
CA GLY A 223 -9.66 -18.84 -12.07
C GLY A 223 -8.75 -17.67 -12.47
N SER A 224 -8.72 -16.57 -11.72
CA SER A 224 -7.81 -15.45 -11.99
C SER A 224 -6.39 -15.78 -11.54
N THR A 225 -5.40 -15.40 -12.36
CA THR A 225 -3.98 -15.45 -11.96
C THR A 225 -3.50 -14.14 -11.32
N GLY A 226 -4.42 -13.20 -11.12
CA GLY A 226 -4.22 -11.94 -10.42
C GLY A 226 -3.75 -12.11 -8.97
N LEU A 227 -3.02 -11.12 -8.46
CA LEU A 227 -2.49 -11.11 -7.11
C LEU A 227 -2.61 -9.72 -6.50
N ILE A 228 -3.04 -9.66 -5.24
CA ILE A 228 -2.96 -8.45 -4.42
C ILE A 228 -1.87 -8.66 -3.36
N PHE A 229 -0.86 -7.80 -3.34
CA PHE A 229 0.32 -7.92 -2.47
C PHE A 229 0.47 -6.69 -1.58
N GLY A 230 0.76 -6.87 -0.29
CA GLY A 230 0.96 -5.78 0.66
C GLY A 230 2.43 -5.36 0.80
N VAL A 231 2.71 -4.06 0.87
CA VAL A 231 4.00 -3.50 1.28
C VAL A 231 3.74 -2.53 2.42
N VAL A 232 4.20 -2.88 3.61
CA VAL A 232 3.99 -2.08 4.82
C VAL A 232 5.30 -1.36 5.15
N VAL A 233 5.27 -0.04 5.25
CA VAL A 233 6.47 0.80 5.33
C VAL A 233 6.40 1.59 6.62
N ASP A 234 7.47 1.54 7.41
CA ASP A 234 7.58 2.35 8.62
C ASP A 234 9.02 2.53 9.09
N THR A 235 9.19 3.30 10.15
CA THR A 235 10.41 3.41 10.96
C THR A 235 10.37 2.48 12.17
N ASN A 236 9.17 2.10 12.63
CA ASN A 236 8.95 1.24 13.77
C ASN A 236 9.21 -0.22 13.40
N ALA A 237 10.22 -0.83 14.03
CA ALA A 237 10.58 -2.22 13.82
C ALA A 237 9.44 -3.19 14.15
N LEU A 238 8.48 -2.82 15.02
CA LEU A 238 7.31 -3.66 15.30
C LEU A 238 6.52 -3.98 14.02
N ILE A 239 6.59 -3.12 12.98
CA ILE A 239 5.96 -3.33 11.67
C ILE A 239 6.47 -4.58 10.95
N HIS A 240 7.72 -4.96 11.21
CA HIS A 240 8.28 -6.22 10.76
C HIS A 240 7.64 -7.42 11.47
N ASP A 241 7.33 -7.26 12.76
CA ASP A 241 6.97 -8.35 13.68
C ASP A 241 5.48 -8.38 14.09
N PHE A 242 4.54 -7.76 13.35
CA PHE A 242 3.09 -7.95 13.62
C PHE A 242 2.58 -9.38 13.37
N VAL A 243 3.50 -10.35 13.23
CA VAL A 243 3.30 -11.76 13.57
C VAL A 243 2.64 -11.84 14.95
N PRO A 244 1.66 -12.72 15.19
CA PRO A 244 1.14 -12.89 16.54
C PRO A 244 2.31 -13.17 17.47
N ARG A 245 2.47 -12.39 18.55
CA ARG A 245 3.20 -12.90 19.71
C ARG A 245 2.48 -14.17 20.11
N SER A 246 3.13 -15.32 19.90
CA SER A 246 2.77 -16.55 20.56
C SER A 246 3.11 -16.38 22.04
N ASP A 247 2.33 -15.54 22.74
CA ASP A 247 2.36 -15.48 24.20
C ASP A 247 1.58 -16.71 24.72
N LYS A 248 2.16 -17.88 24.42
CA LYS A 248 2.05 -19.14 25.16
C LYS A 248 3.38 -19.89 24.96
N PRO A 249 4.22 -20.01 26.01
CA PRO A 249 5.39 -20.86 25.96
C PRO A 249 4.96 -22.32 26.13
N SER A 250 5.32 -23.16 25.15
CA SER A 250 5.32 -24.64 25.07
C SER A 250 4.87 -25.00 23.65
N VAL A 251 5.76 -25.36 22.74
CA VAL A 251 6.63 -26.53 22.77
C VAL A 251 7.96 -26.17 22.09
N LEU A 252 9.06 -26.69 22.63
CA LEU A 252 10.42 -26.63 22.10
C LEU A 252 10.47 -26.69 20.57
N ASP A 253 11.06 -25.66 19.96
CA ASP A 253 11.51 -25.71 18.57
C ASP A 253 12.74 -26.63 18.48
N PRO A 254 12.71 -27.75 17.72
CA PRO A 254 13.84 -28.67 17.59
C PRO A 254 15.03 -28.10 16.80
N SER A 255 14.98 -26.85 16.33
CA SER A 255 16.03 -26.25 15.48
C SER A 255 17.23 -25.65 16.24
N SER A 256 17.34 -25.84 17.56
CA SER A 256 18.46 -25.29 18.36
C SER A 256 19.50 -26.34 18.78
N ARG A 257 19.88 -27.24 17.85
CA ARG A 257 21.06 -28.10 17.97
C ARG A 257 21.88 -28.15 16.67
N ALA A 258 22.90 -27.31 16.63
CA ALA A 258 24.23 -27.47 16.01
C ALA A 258 24.93 -26.12 16.25
N ASP A 259 26.01 -25.97 17.02
CA ASP A 259 27.08 -26.92 17.39
C ASP A 259 27.11 -27.28 18.89
#